data_AF-A0A7V3QEZ6-F1
#
_entry.id   AF-A0A7V3QEZ6-F1
#
_cell.length_a   1.000
_cell.length_b   1.000
_cell.length_c   1.000
_cell.angle_alpha   90.00
_cell.angle_beta   90.00
_cell.angle_gamma   90.00
#
_symmetry.space_group_name_H-M   'P 1'
#
loop_
_entity.id
_entity.type
_entity.pdbx_description
1 polymer ?
#
loop_
_entity_poly.entity_id
_entity_poly.type
_entity_poly.pdbx_seq_one_letter_code
_entity_poly.pdbx_strand_id
1 'polypeptide(L)'
;MKTVTSAQSSLGLPRKGPSERSLLNEFIGIIAVAWINLCIWQTQPEAFAEDTLSLSQRPALSNDTTFAAPDRKAAPILVAPDSYQREALKLLIQEANQVARELALPELLPITETNLVGHFILPLAGAQSWQAVGKIVTRNYAYYVSRQNKFCFLERMHNETEFRQWQKQYLRPVNLVDTNRAYQLAERWLSAVSIDVRGLNRDCRVHIVPSAPIKKGTNMYFLPIYWVYWTKPGEGRGSVASVQLFAPTETLMQLRVEDPKYILRKPLVFTNLDVLLTQTNTPAVTNAHANP
;
A
#
# COMPACT_ATOMS: atom_id res chain seq x y z
N MET A 1 39.11 39.06 57.20
CA MET A 1 39.98 37.95 56.75
C MET A 1 39.25 37.23 55.62
N LYS A 2 39.90 37.16 54.45
CA LYS A 2 39.41 36.52 53.23
C LYS A 2 39.77 35.03 53.29
N THR A 3 38.84 34.15 52.94
CA THR A 3 39.17 32.77 52.56
C THR A 3 38.33 32.36 51.36
N VAL A 4 39.03 32.01 50.30
CA VAL A 4 38.59 31.55 48.99
C VAL A 4 38.90 30.05 48.92
N THR A 5 37.97 29.19 48.51
CA THR A 5 38.24 27.82 48.02
C THR A 5 37.03 27.33 47.21
N SER A 6 37.04 27.45 45.87
CA SER A 6 37.56 26.52 44.85
C SER A 6 36.53 25.50 44.37
N ALA A 7 36.10 25.66 43.12
CA ALA A 7 35.25 24.76 42.35
C ALA A 7 36.09 23.62 41.71
N GLN A 8 35.55 22.41 41.68
CA GLN A 8 36.08 21.29 40.92
C GLN A 8 35.28 21.09 39.62
N SER A 9 35.95 21.30 38.49
CA SER A 9 35.48 20.93 37.14
C SER A 9 35.69 19.44 36.90
N SER A 10 34.61 18.70 36.62
CA SER A 10 34.69 17.36 36.06
C SER A 10 34.72 17.42 34.53
N LEU A 11 35.84 17.03 33.93
CA LEU A 11 35.98 16.80 32.50
C LEU A 11 35.01 15.71 32.02
N GLY A 12 34.08 16.06 31.14
CA GLY A 12 33.25 15.11 30.40
C GLY A 12 34.02 14.51 29.22
N LEU A 13 34.11 13.18 29.17
CA LEU A 13 34.62 12.43 28.02
C LEU A 13 33.70 12.58 26.80
N PRO A 14 34.25 12.56 25.57
CA PRO A 14 33.46 12.69 24.36
C PRO A 14 32.58 11.46 24.12
N ARG A 15 31.27 11.67 23.92
CA ARG A 15 30.33 10.65 23.45
C ARG A 15 30.78 10.15 22.07
N LYS A 16 31.17 8.87 22.02
CA LYS A 16 31.44 8.12 20.79
C LYS A 16 30.16 8.13 19.93
N GLY A 17 30.23 8.72 18.74
CA GLY A 17 29.14 8.70 17.76
C GLY A 17 28.86 7.27 17.27
N PRO A 18 27.65 7.00 16.74
CA PRO A 18 27.26 5.68 16.27
C PRO A 18 28.20 5.21 15.14
N SER A 19 28.71 3.99 15.26
CA SER A 19 29.63 3.40 14.28
C SER A 19 28.95 3.18 12.93
N GLU A 20 29.67 3.41 11.82
CA GLU A 20 29.20 3.21 10.43
C GLU A 20 28.55 1.84 10.16
N ARG A 21 28.90 0.81 10.94
CA ARG A 21 28.28 -0.53 10.85
C ARG A 21 26.81 -0.57 11.29
N SER A 22 26.36 0.37 12.13
CA SER A 22 24.95 0.45 12.57
C SER A 22 24.04 0.94 11.44
N LEU A 23 24.53 1.85 10.60
CA LEU A 23 23.76 2.40 9.48
C LEU A 23 23.60 1.33 8.39
N LEU A 24 24.66 0.60 8.06
CA LEU A 24 24.62 -0.48 7.06
C LEU A 24 23.60 -1.59 7.38
N ASN A 25 23.42 -1.94 8.65
CA ASN A 25 22.45 -2.96 9.05
C ASN A 25 20.99 -2.46 8.99
N GLU A 26 20.74 -1.17 9.22
CA GLU A 26 19.41 -0.57 8.98
C GLU A 26 19.11 -0.45 7.48
N PHE A 27 20.12 -0.18 6.64
CA PHE A 27 19.99 -0.10 5.19
C PHE A 27 19.61 -1.43 4.53
N ILE A 28 20.12 -2.57 5.01
CA ILE A 28 19.76 -3.91 4.50
C ILE A 28 18.29 -4.23 4.79
N GLY A 29 17.74 -3.77 5.92
CA GLY A 29 16.33 -3.91 6.25
C GLY A 29 15.39 -3.18 5.28
N ILE A 30 15.80 -2.00 4.80
CA ILE A 30 15.00 -1.16 3.86
C ILE A 30 14.91 -1.80 2.47
N ILE A 31 15.99 -2.40 1.97
CA ILE A 31 16.01 -3.11 0.68
C ILE A 31 15.09 -4.34 0.72
N ALA A 32 15.01 -5.04 1.85
CA ALA A 32 14.13 -6.20 2.01
C ALA A 32 12.63 -5.84 1.99
N VAL A 33 12.24 -4.69 2.53
CA VAL A 33 10.83 -4.22 2.50
C VAL A 33 10.41 -3.80 1.09
N ALA A 34 11.32 -3.20 0.31
CA ALA A 34 11.07 -2.87 -1.09
C ALA A 34 10.92 -4.12 -1.98
N TRP A 35 11.74 -5.16 -1.76
CA TRP A 35 11.65 -6.43 -2.49
C TRP A 35 10.39 -7.25 -2.16
N ILE A 36 9.93 -7.24 -0.91
CA ILE A 36 8.68 -7.95 -0.53
C ILE A 36 7.45 -7.29 -1.17
N ASN A 37 7.43 -5.97 -1.32
CA ASN A 37 6.36 -5.27 -2.03
C ASN A 37 6.39 -5.53 -3.55
N LEU A 38 7.57 -5.76 -4.13
CA LEU A 38 7.72 -6.16 -5.53
C LEU A 38 7.18 -7.58 -5.80
N CYS A 39 7.38 -8.52 -4.88
CA CYS A 39 6.90 -9.90 -5.03
C CYS A 39 5.36 -10.03 -4.90
N ILE A 40 4.70 -9.16 -4.15
CA ILE A 40 3.22 -9.12 -4.09
C ILE A 40 2.64 -8.45 -5.35
N TRP A 41 3.39 -7.54 -5.98
CA TRP A 41 3.04 -6.96 -7.28
C TRP A 41 3.22 -7.96 -8.44
N GLN A 42 4.22 -8.84 -8.40
CA GLN A 42 4.54 -9.79 -9.48
C GLN A 42 3.59 -10.99 -9.63
N THR A 43 2.63 -11.21 -8.72
CA THR A 43 1.67 -12.33 -8.81
C THR A 43 0.32 -11.99 -9.44
N GLN A 44 0.20 -10.87 -10.15
CA GLN A 44 -0.91 -10.62 -11.07
C GLN A 44 -0.44 -10.85 -12.51
N PRO A 45 -1.16 -11.64 -13.34
CA PRO A 45 -0.76 -11.90 -14.71
C PRO A 45 -0.90 -10.62 -15.54
N GLU A 46 0.22 -10.15 -16.08
CA GLU A 46 0.23 -9.16 -17.15
C GLU A 46 -0.46 -9.75 -18.38
N ALA A 47 -1.75 -9.44 -18.54
CA ALA A 47 -2.44 -9.53 -19.81
C ALA A 47 -2.42 -8.13 -20.45
N PHE A 48 -1.27 -7.78 -21.04
CA PHE A 48 -1.28 -6.90 -22.20
C PHE A 48 -1.55 -7.78 -23.42
N ALA A 49 -2.73 -7.60 -24.02
CA ALA A 49 -2.97 -8.02 -25.38
C ALA A 49 -2.41 -6.95 -26.33
N GLU A 50 -1.77 -7.45 -27.38
CA GLU A 50 -1.32 -6.81 -28.62
C GLU A 50 -0.03 -5.99 -28.60
N ASP A 51 1.06 -6.65 -28.99
CA ASP A 51 1.69 -6.29 -30.27
C ASP A 51 2.34 -7.54 -30.91
N THR A 52 1.88 -7.88 -32.11
CA THR A 52 2.53 -8.81 -33.04
C THR A 52 3.93 -8.31 -33.39
N LEU A 53 4.95 -9.17 -33.31
CA LEU A 53 6.06 -9.28 -34.27
C LEU A 53 7.03 -10.43 -33.93
N SER A 54 7.17 -11.35 -34.89
CA SER A 54 8.28 -12.29 -35.16
C SER A 54 8.85 -13.17 -34.03
N LEU A 55 8.41 -14.42 -33.98
CA LEU A 55 9.21 -15.54 -33.48
C LEU A 55 10.19 -15.99 -34.57
N SER A 56 11.49 -15.75 -34.38
CA SER A 56 12.54 -16.52 -35.02
C SER A 56 13.68 -16.70 -34.03
N GLN A 57 14.03 -17.97 -33.81
CA GLN A 57 15.26 -18.49 -33.17
C GLN A 57 15.36 -18.37 -31.65
N ARG A 58 15.07 -19.49 -30.95
CA ARG A 58 15.93 -20.01 -29.88
C ARG A 58 15.85 -21.54 -29.77
N PRO A 59 16.92 -22.20 -29.32
CA PRO A 59 17.23 -23.60 -29.61
C PRO A 59 16.56 -24.62 -28.68
N ALA A 60 16.40 -25.83 -29.22
CA ALA A 60 15.85 -27.00 -28.56
C ALA A 60 16.71 -27.45 -27.37
N LEU A 61 16.06 -27.64 -26.21
CA LEU A 61 16.61 -28.37 -25.07
C LEU A 61 15.78 -29.64 -24.87
N SER A 62 16.51 -30.73 -24.68
CA SER A 62 16.09 -32.13 -24.72
C SER A 62 15.10 -32.53 -23.63
N ASN A 63 14.14 -33.34 -24.05
CA ASN A 63 13.17 -34.06 -23.22
C ASN A 63 13.86 -35.19 -22.43
N ASP A 64 13.65 -35.24 -21.11
CA ASP A 64 13.39 -36.50 -20.38
C ASP A 64 13.20 -36.22 -18.89
N THR A 65 11.95 -36.00 -18.45
CA THR A 65 11.50 -36.43 -17.12
C THR A 65 9.97 -36.53 -17.08
N THR A 66 9.45 -37.76 -17.17
CA THR A 66 8.02 -38.06 -16.99
C THR A 66 7.68 -38.07 -15.51
N PHE A 67 7.16 -36.96 -14.98
CA PHE A 67 6.44 -36.95 -13.70
C PHE A 67 4.93 -37.02 -13.99
N ALA A 68 4.30 -38.12 -13.58
CA ALA A 68 2.86 -38.27 -13.62
C ALA A 68 2.20 -37.24 -12.70
N ALA A 69 1.58 -36.22 -13.28
CA ALA A 69 0.79 -35.23 -12.56
C ALA A 69 -0.53 -35.88 -12.09
N PRO A 70 -0.94 -35.70 -10.82
CA PRO A 70 -2.26 -36.12 -10.40
C PRO A 70 -3.31 -35.30 -11.14
N ASP A 71 -4.28 -36.02 -11.71
CA ASP A 71 -5.44 -35.52 -12.46
C ASP A 71 -6.34 -34.66 -11.56
N ARG A 72 -5.91 -33.42 -11.31
CA ARG A 72 -6.73 -32.37 -10.70
C ARG A 72 -7.51 -31.72 -11.83
N LYS A 73 -8.72 -32.21 -12.09
CA LYS A 73 -9.76 -31.43 -12.76
C LYS A 73 -9.78 -30.05 -12.11
N ALA A 74 -9.26 -29.05 -12.81
CA ALA A 74 -9.33 -27.67 -12.39
C ALA A 74 -10.81 -27.34 -12.21
N ALA A 75 -11.24 -27.11 -10.96
CA ALA A 75 -12.58 -26.60 -10.71
C ALA A 75 -12.73 -25.34 -11.57
N PRO A 76 -13.82 -25.20 -12.34
CA PRO A 76 -14.02 -24.03 -13.17
C PRO A 76 -13.87 -22.80 -12.27
N ILE A 77 -12.93 -21.92 -12.65
CA ILE A 77 -12.75 -20.62 -12.01
C ILE A 77 -14.12 -19.94 -12.12
N LEU A 78 -14.87 -19.94 -11.01
CA LEU A 78 -16.23 -19.43 -10.98
C LEU A 78 -16.16 -17.93 -11.26
N VAL A 79 -16.51 -17.56 -12.49
CA VAL A 79 -16.81 -16.17 -12.86
C VAL A 79 -17.92 -15.71 -11.93
N ALA A 80 -17.66 -14.64 -11.18
CA ALA A 80 -18.64 -14.13 -10.22
C ALA A 80 -19.83 -13.53 -10.97
N PRO A 81 -21.08 -13.74 -10.50
CA PRO A 81 -22.26 -13.16 -11.14
C PRO A 81 -22.16 -11.64 -11.25
N ASP A 82 -22.63 -11.07 -12.37
CA ASP A 82 -22.57 -9.62 -12.64
C ASP A 82 -23.27 -8.77 -11.57
N SER A 83 -24.33 -9.30 -10.97
CA SER A 83 -25.05 -8.73 -9.83
C SER A 83 -24.13 -8.54 -8.61
N TYR A 84 -23.34 -9.56 -8.26
CA TYR A 84 -22.36 -9.49 -7.18
C TYR A 84 -21.25 -8.48 -7.50
N GLN A 85 -20.71 -8.51 -8.72
CA GLN A 85 -19.63 -7.59 -9.11
C GLN A 85 -20.07 -6.13 -9.02
N ARG A 86 -21.29 -5.82 -9.48
CA ARG A 86 -21.87 -4.48 -9.41
C ARG A 86 -22.08 -4.01 -7.96
N GLU A 87 -22.63 -4.86 -7.10
CA GLU A 87 -22.82 -4.47 -5.69
C GLU A 87 -21.47 -4.31 -4.96
N ALA A 88 -20.49 -5.17 -5.24
CA ALA A 88 -19.14 -5.05 -4.70
C ALA A 88 -18.48 -3.72 -5.12
N LEU A 89 -18.56 -3.38 -6.41
CA LEU A 89 -18.01 -2.14 -6.94
C LEU A 89 -18.67 -0.92 -6.28
N LYS A 90 -20.00 -0.92 -6.16
CA LYS A 90 -20.75 0.14 -5.48
C LYS A 90 -20.30 0.33 -4.02
N LEU A 91 -20.15 -0.76 -3.26
CA LEU A 91 -19.68 -0.69 -1.87
C LEU A 91 -18.23 -0.19 -1.78
N LEU A 92 -17.35 -0.60 -2.70
CA LEU A 92 -15.97 -0.08 -2.77
C LEU A 92 -15.94 1.42 -3.07
N ILE A 93 -16.76 1.90 -4.01
CA ILE A 93 -16.86 3.33 -4.35
C ILE A 93 -17.37 4.13 -3.15
N GLN A 94 -18.37 3.62 -2.42
CA GLN A 94 -18.87 4.27 -1.21
C GLN A 94 -17.78 4.39 -0.14
N GLU A 95 -17.04 3.31 0.10
CA GLU A 95 -15.94 3.30 1.07
C GLU A 95 -14.81 4.24 0.65
N ALA A 96 -14.42 4.23 -0.62
CA ALA A 96 -13.40 5.13 -1.15
C ALA A 96 -13.81 6.61 -1.02
N ASN A 97 -15.08 6.94 -1.29
CA ASN A 97 -15.62 8.29 -1.07
C ASN A 97 -15.58 8.73 0.39
N GLN A 98 -15.81 7.80 1.31
CA GLN A 98 -15.69 8.09 2.74
C GLN A 98 -14.24 8.34 3.13
N VAL A 99 -13.33 7.43 2.77
CA VAL A 99 -11.88 7.54 3.03
C VAL A 99 -11.31 8.82 2.44
N ALA A 100 -11.62 9.14 1.18
CA ALA A 100 -11.12 10.33 0.51
C ALA A 100 -11.57 11.63 1.19
N ARG A 101 -12.80 11.68 1.72
CA ARG A 101 -13.30 12.82 2.52
C ARG A 101 -12.59 12.92 3.86
N GLU A 102 -12.48 11.81 4.59
CA GLU A 102 -11.84 11.75 5.91
C GLU A 102 -10.37 12.19 5.85
N LEU A 103 -9.67 11.83 4.77
CA LEU A 103 -8.27 12.19 4.54
C LEU A 103 -8.08 13.52 3.79
N ALA A 104 -9.17 14.17 3.38
CA ALA A 104 -9.15 15.35 2.50
C ALA A 104 -8.24 15.16 1.26
N LEU A 105 -8.33 14.00 0.61
CA LEU A 105 -7.52 13.68 -0.56
C LEU A 105 -7.87 14.60 -1.74
N PRO A 106 -6.89 14.93 -2.62
CA PRO A 106 -7.12 15.72 -3.83
C PRO A 106 -7.81 14.91 -4.92
N GLU A 107 -9.03 14.44 -4.63
CA GLU A 107 -9.89 13.67 -5.53
C GLU A 107 -11.08 14.50 -5.99
N LEU A 108 -11.62 14.14 -7.16
CA LEU A 108 -12.91 14.67 -7.60
C LEU A 108 -14.02 13.91 -6.87
N LEU A 109 -14.62 14.56 -5.87
CA LEU A 109 -15.68 13.97 -5.05
C LEU A 109 -17.08 14.45 -5.51
N PRO A 110 -18.09 13.55 -5.53
CA PRO A 110 -17.98 12.12 -5.23
C PRO A 110 -17.26 11.35 -6.37
N ILE A 111 -16.42 10.39 -6.00
CA ILE A 111 -15.90 9.37 -6.90
C ILE A 111 -17.10 8.55 -7.39
N THR A 112 -17.23 8.46 -8.71
CA THR A 112 -18.22 7.64 -9.42
C THR A 112 -17.50 6.65 -10.34
N GLU A 113 -18.24 5.74 -10.95
CA GLU A 113 -17.67 4.78 -11.92
C GLU A 113 -16.92 5.48 -13.06
N THR A 114 -17.38 6.66 -13.51
CA THR A 114 -16.72 7.44 -14.58
C THR A 114 -15.36 8.01 -14.18
N ASN A 115 -15.05 8.08 -12.89
CA ASN A 115 -13.76 8.53 -12.39
C ASN A 115 -12.73 7.40 -12.29
N LEU A 116 -13.17 6.15 -12.42
CA LEU A 116 -12.30 4.98 -12.28
C LEU A 116 -11.49 4.77 -13.56
N VAL A 117 -10.18 4.57 -13.39
CA VAL A 117 -9.28 4.12 -14.46
C VAL A 117 -9.07 2.60 -14.42
N GLY A 118 -9.49 1.95 -13.34
CA GLY A 118 -9.47 0.50 -13.20
C GLY A 118 -10.17 0.06 -11.92
N HIS A 119 -10.58 -1.20 -11.89
CA HIS A 119 -11.05 -1.86 -10.68
C HIS A 119 -10.79 -3.36 -10.79
N PHE A 120 -10.75 -4.02 -9.65
CA PHE A 120 -10.64 -5.47 -9.58
C PHE A 120 -11.50 -5.96 -8.42
N ILE A 121 -12.48 -6.80 -8.72
CA ILE A 121 -13.36 -7.42 -7.74
C ILE A 121 -12.97 -8.89 -7.62
N LEU A 122 -12.76 -9.35 -6.40
CA LEU A 122 -12.49 -10.76 -6.15
C LEU A 122 -13.75 -11.59 -6.42
N PRO A 123 -13.63 -12.74 -7.10
CA PRO A 123 -14.73 -13.68 -7.20
C PRO A 123 -15.26 -14.07 -5.82
N LEU A 124 -16.56 -14.33 -5.67
CA LEU A 124 -17.18 -14.50 -4.35
C LEU A 124 -16.45 -15.54 -3.47
N ALA A 125 -16.09 -16.69 -4.03
CA ALA A 125 -15.34 -17.72 -3.29
C ALA A 125 -13.97 -17.20 -2.79
N GLY A 126 -13.28 -16.41 -3.61
CA GLY A 126 -12.06 -15.71 -3.22
C GLY A 126 -12.32 -14.65 -2.16
N ALA A 127 -13.40 -13.89 -2.29
CA ALA A 127 -13.74 -12.84 -1.33
C ALA A 127 -14.06 -13.39 0.06
N GLN A 128 -14.77 -14.52 0.13
CA GLN A 128 -15.09 -15.21 1.38
C GLN A 128 -13.84 -15.84 2.01
N SER A 129 -13.02 -16.53 1.22
CA SER A 129 -11.83 -17.24 1.72
C SER A 129 -10.71 -16.30 2.16
N TRP A 130 -10.48 -15.21 1.42
CA TRP A 130 -9.43 -14.23 1.74
C TRP A 130 -9.92 -13.06 2.59
N GLN A 131 -11.23 -13.00 2.85
CA GLN A 131 -11.88 -11.89 3.53
C GLN A 131 -11.46 -10.54 2.93
N ALA A 132 -11.56 -10.47 1.60
CA ALA A 132 -11.19 -9.31 0.81
C ALA A 132 -12.22 -9.08 -0.29
N VAL A 133 -12.50 -7.82 -0.62
CA VAL A 133 -13.50 -7.50 -1.65
C VAL A 133 -12.81 -7.21 -2.97
N GLY A 134 -11.76 -6.39 -2.93
CA GLY A 134 -11.08 -5.95 -4.14
C GLY A 134 -10.47 -4.56 -4.00
N LYS A 135 -10.28 -3.92 -5.15
CA LYS A 135 -9.75 -2.55 -5.25
C LYS A 135 -10.43 -1.75 -6.35
N ILE A 136 -10.43 -0.44 -6.17
CA ILE A 136 -10.74 0.52 -7.24
C ILE A 136 -9.58 1.49 -7.41
N VAL A 137 -9.41 2.01 -8.61
CA VAL A 137 -8.30 2.88 -8.99
C VAL A 137 -8.86 4.11 -9.68
N THR A 138 -8.55 5.29 -9.16
CA THR A 138 -8.79 6.59 -9.77
C THR A 138 -7.51 7.07 -10.46
N ARG A 139 -7.54 8.28 -11.04
CA ARG A 139 -6.31 8.91 -11.55
C ARG A 139 -5.28 9.22 -10.47
N ASN A 140 -5.72 9.41 -9.22
CA ASN A 140 -4.86 9.89 -8.14
C ASN A 140 -4.52 8.79 -7.13
N TYR A 141 -5.43 7.86 -6.85
CA TYR A 141 -5.26 6.85 -5.80
C TYR A 141 -5.88 5.50 -6.17
N ALA A 142 -5.31 4.44 -5.60
CA ALA A 142 -5.91 3.12 -5.52
C ALA A 142 -6.38 2.85 -4.08
N TYR A 143 -7.61 2.35 -3.95
CA TYR A 143 -8.26 2.05 -2.68
C TYR A 143 -8.52 0.55 -2.59
N TYR A 144 -8.12 -0.06 -1.48
CA TYR A 144 -8.18 -1.50 -1.29
C TYR A 144 -9.01 -1.84 -0.05
N VAL A 145 -9.94 -2.76 -0.24
CA VAL A 145 -10.71 -3.36 0.85
C VAL A 145 -10.32 -4.82 0.98
N SER A 146 -9.53 -5.09 2.01
CA SER A 146 -9.04 -6.43 2.35
C SER A 146 -8.81 -6.52 3.87
N ARG A 147 -8.48 -7.70 4.39
CA ARG A 147 -8.39 -7.96 5.84
C ARG A 147 -9.76 -7.79 6.51
N GLN A 148 -10.51 -8.88 6.58
CA GLN A 148 -11.87 -8.89 7.15
C GLN A 148 -12.85 -7.95 6.43
N ASN A 149 -12.72 -7.81 5.10
CA ASN A 149 -13.54 -6.92 4.26
C ASN A 149 -13.54 -5.44 4.69
N LYS A 150 -12.46 -4.95 5.30
CA LYS A 150 -12.33 -3.54 5.72
C LYS A 150 -11.42 -2.77 4.78
N PHE A 151 -11.55 -1.46 4.71
CA PHE A 151 -10.51 -0.64 4.08
C PHE A 151 -9.21 -0.76 4.88
N CYS A 152 -8.12 -1.08 4.19
CA CYS A 152 -6.84 -1.36 4.83
C CYS A 152 -5.63 -0.81 4.07
N PHE A 153 -5.81 -0.40 2.81
CA PHE A 153 -4.70 0.05 1.97
C PHE A 153 -5.14 1.14 0.99
N LEU A 154 -4.31 2.18 0.90
CA LEU A 154 -4.39 3.31 -0.02
C LEU A 154 -3.00 3.56 -0.59
N GLU A 155 -2.95 3.79 -1.89
CA GLU A 155 -1.72 4.08 -2.61
C GLU A 155 -1.95 5.20 -3.62
N ARG A 156 -1.09 6.22 -3.62
CA ARG A 156 -1.09 7.28 -4.63
C ARG A 156 -0.58 6.69 -5.94
N MET A 157 -1.33 6.91 -7.01
CA MET A 157 -0.91 6.52 -8.35
C MET A 157 0.36 7.31 -8.71
N HIS A 158 1.44 6.58 -9.00
CA HIS A 158 2.76 7.15 -9.17
C HIS A 158 2.80 8.12 -10.35
N ASN A 159 3.27 9.33 -10.09
CA ASN A 159 3.58 10.31 -11.13
C ASN A 159 5.08 10.62 -11.09
N GLU A 160 5.85 9.96 -11.97
CA GLU A 160 7.29 10.21 -12.09
C GLU A 160 7.63 11.69 -12.30
N THR A 161 6.76 12.41 -13.01
CA THR A 161 6.95 13.84 -13.28
C THR A 161 6.89 14.64 -11.99
N GLU A 162 5.92 14.34 -11.12
CA GLU A 162 5.78 14.96 -9.81
C GLU A 162 7.00 14.66 -8.93
N PHE A 163 7.46 13.40 -8.89
CA PHE A 163 8.65 13.03 -8.13
C PHE A 163 9.91 13.76 -8.62
N ARG A 164 10.12 13.85 -9.94
CA ARG A 164 11.23 14.63 -10.53
C ARG A 164 11.13 16.11 -10.18
N GLN A 165 9.93 16.69 -10.15
CA GLN A 165 9.72 18.06 -9.69
C GLN A 165 10.07 18.20 -8.21
N TRP A 166 9.66 17.24 -7.38
CA TRP A 166 9.98 17.26 -5.96
C TRP A 166 11.48 17.19 -5.69
N GLN A 167 12.21 16.34 -6.42
CA GLN A 167 13.67 16.27 -6.34
C GLN A 167 14.34 17.60 -6.73
N LYS A 168 13.79 18.36 -7.68
CA LYS A 168 14.35 19.66 -8.06
C LYS A 168 14.10 20.73 -7.00
N GLN A 169 12.92 20.73 -6.38
CA GLN A 169 12.45 21.84 -5.53
C GLN A 169 12.71 21.63 -4.04
N TYR A 170 12.65 20.38 -3.56
CA TYR A 170 12.56 20.07 -2.13
C TYR A 170 13.72 19.22 -1.61
N LEU A 171 14.83 19.09 -2.34
CA LEU A 171 16.03 18.52 -1.75
C LEU A 171 16.47 19.36 -0.55
N ARG A 172 16.72 18.68 0.56
CA ARG A 172 17.18 19.29 1.81
C ARG A 172 18.45 18.60 2.30
N PRO A 173 19.37 19.32 2.95
CA PRO A 173 20.46 18.72 3.69
C PRO A 173 19.97 17.71 4.74
N VAL A 174 20.67 16.59 4.92
CA VAL A 174 20.28 15.52 5.86
C VAL A 174 20.26 15.94 7.34
N ASN A 175 20.94 17.03 7.70
CA ASN A 175 20.88 17.59 9.06
C ASN A 175 19.56 18.34 9.36
N LEU A 176 18.68 18.50 8.36
CA LEU A 176 17.35 19.09 8.50
C LEU A 176 16.23 18.03 8.50
N VAL A 177 16.56 16.76 8.75
CA VAL A 177 15.57 15.69 8.90
C VAL A 177 14.68 15.97 10.11
N ASP A 178 13.36 15.96 9.90
CA ASP A 178 12.34 16.11 10.95
C ASP A 178 11.41 14.89 10.93
N THR A 179 11.73 13.93 11.79
CA THR A 179 10.94 12.70 11.96
C THR A 179 9.69 12.92 12.81
N ASN A 180 9.69 13.91 13.71
CA ASN A 180 8.58 14.17 14.62
C ASN A 180 7.35 14.65 13.85
N ARG A 181 7.54 15.58 12.90
CA ARG A 181 6.43 16.07 12.07
C ARG A 181 5.86 14.96 11.19
N ALA A 182 6.71 14.11 10.62
CA ALA A 182 6.29 12.97 9.81
C ALA A 182 5.44 11.97 10.63
N TYR A 183 5.84 11.68 11.87
CA TYR A 183 5.07 10.82 12.77
C TYR A 183 3.69 11.39 13.10
N GLN A 184 3.62 12.68 13.48
CA GLN A 184 2.34 13.34 13.77
C GLN A 184 1.38 13.33 12.58
N LEU A 185 1.91 13.53 11.37
CA LEU A 185 1.15 13.41 10.12
C LEU A 185 0.57 12.01 9.94
N ALA A 186 1.41 10.98 10.13
CA ALA A 186 1.00 9.59 10.01
C ALA A 186 -0.08 9.21 11.03
N GLU A 187 0.08 9.58 12.30
CA GLU A 187 -0.93 9.33 13.34
C GLU A 187 -2.27 9.99 13.00
N ARG A 188 -2.24 11.24 12.52
CA ARG A 188 -3.43 12.00 12.14
C ARG A 188 -4.19 11.30 11.00
N TRP A 189 -3.51 10.86 9.94
CA TRP A 189 -4.18 10.19 8.82
C TRP A 189 -4.71 8.80 9.19
N LEU A 190 -3.94 8.01 9.94
CA LEU A 190 -4.40 6.71 10.43
C LEU A 190 -5.64 6.88 11.32
N SER A 191 -5.63 7.85 12.23
CA SER A 191 -6.79 8.14 13.09
C SER A 191 -7.99 8.62 12.28
N ALA A 192 -7.79 9.45 11.26
CA ALA A 192 -8.86 9.98 10.41
C ALA A 192 -9.65 8.87 9.70
N VAL A 193 -8.99 7.78 9.30
CA VAL A 193 -9.65 6.60 8.68
C VAL A 193 -9.97 5.50 9.69
N SER A 194 -10.09 5.85 10.97
CA SER A 194 -10.48 4.93 12.05
C SER A 194 -9.54 3.73 12.23
N ILE A 195 -8.23 3.98 12.26
CA ILE A 195 -7.22 3.00 12.71
C ILE A 195 -6.90 3.25 14.18
N ASP A 196 -6.78 2.19 14.96
CA ASP A 196 -6.41 2.23 16.39
C ASP A 196 -4.91 2.50 16.55
N VAL A 197 -4.51 3.76 16.36
CA VAL A 197 -3.12 4.22 16.54
C VAL A 197 -2.67 4.01 17.99
N ARG A 198 -3.57 4.13 18.97
CA ARG A 198 -3.24 3.89 20.38
C ARG A 198 -2.89 2.42 20.62
N GLY A 199 -3.68 1.50 20.07
CA GLY A 199 -3.38 0.07 20.08
C GLY A 199 -2.06 -0.24 19.38
N LEU A 200 -1.81 0.35 18.21
CA LEU A 200 -0.53 0.21 17.50
C LEU A 200 0.66 0.67 18.35
N ASN A 201 0.57 1.83 18.98
CA ASN A 201 1.66 2.36 19.82
C ASN A 201 1.87 1.57 21.12
N ARG A 202 0.84 0.87 21.61
CA ARG A 202 0.94 -0.02 22.77
C ARG A 202 1.59 -1.37 22.41
N ASP A 203 1.16 -1.95 21.29
CA ASP A 203 1.47 -3.34 20.93
C ASP A 203 2.69 -3.46 20.01
N CYS A 204 3.11 -2.37 19.35
CA CYS A 204 4.14 -2.37 18.31
C CYS A 204 5.24 -1.33 18.57
N ARG A 205 6.38 -1.51 17.90
CA ARG A 205 7.46 -0.52 17.83
C ARG A 205 7.31 0.32 16.58
N VAL A 206 7.27 1.64 16.73
CA VAL A 206 7.27 2.59 15.61
C VAL A 206 8.70 2.82 15.11
N HIS A 207 8.84 2.90 13.80
CA HIS A 207 10.04 3.28 13.08
C HIS A 207 9.73 4.44 12.14
N ILE A 208 10.63 5.40 12.05
CA ILE A 208 10.50 6.58 11.19
C ILE A 208 11.78 6.69 10.38
N VAL A 209 11.69 6.46 9.09
CA VAL A 209 12.84 6.38 8.19
C VAL A 209 12.67 7.39 7.05
N PRO A 210 13.56 8.40 6.92
CA PRO A 210 13.54 9.27 5.75
C PRO A 210 13.99 8.51 4.50
N SER A 211 13.67 9.03 3.32
CA SER A 211 14.17 8.48 2.06
C SER A 211 15.70 8.44 2.02
N ALA A 212 16.24 7.50 1.24
CA ALA A 212 17.67 7.29 1.14
C ALA A 212 18.40 8.60 0.75
N PRO A 213 19.51 8.93 1.42
CA PRO A 213 20.22 10.15 1.13
C PRO A 213 20.90 10.08 -0.24
N ILE A 214 20.94 11.22 -0.92
CA ILE A 214 21.54 11.43 -2.23
C ILE A 214 22.80 12.28 -2.03
N LYS A 215 23.95 11.76 -2.47
CA LYS A 215 25.21 12.48 -2.43
C LYS A 215 25.28 13.50 -3.56
N LYS A 216 25.61 14.76 -3.25
CA LYS A 216 25.94 15.80 -4.23
C LYS A 216 27.22 16.52 -3.80
N GLY A 217 28.32 16.19 -4.45
CA GLY A 217 29.66 16.63 -4.04
C GLY A 217 30.04 16.00 -2.69
N THR A 218 30.43 16.85 -1.73
CA THR A 218 30.75 16.45 -0.35
C THR A 218 29.53 16.41 0.57
N ASN A 219 28.39 16.96 0.13
CA ASN A 219 27.20 17.11 0.95
C ASN A 219 26.19 15.98 0.68
N MET A 220 25.48 15.59 1.74
CA MET A 220 24.39 14.62 1.69
C MET A 220 23.05 15.35 1.77
N TYR A 221 22.18 15.04 0.82
CA TYR A 221 20.82 15.56 0.74
C TYR A 221 19.83 14.41 0.89
N PHE A 222 18.59 14.72 1.18
CA PHE A 222 17.49 13.77 1.08
C PHE A 222 16.27 14.47 0.50
N LEU A 223 15.37 13.68 -0.07
CA LEU A 223 14.03 14.15 -0.37
C LEU A 223 13.18 13.93 0.89
N PRO A 224 12.43 14.93 1.40
CA PRO A 224 11.60 14.79 2.61
C PRO A 224 10.37 13.88 2.48
N ILE A 225 10.57 12.70 1.90
CA ILE A 225 9.69 11.55 1.94
C ILE A 225 10.07 10.71 3.14
N TYR A 226 9.08 10.27 3.91
CA TYR A 226 9.26 9.47 5.10
C TYR A 226 8.42 8.21 5.02
N TRP A 227 8.96 7.13 5.58
CA TRP A 227 8.24 5.92 5.94
C TRP A 227 8.06 5.88 7.45
N VAL A 228 6.82 5.89 7.91
CA VAL A 228 6.43 5.68 9.30
C VAL A 228 5.76 4.33 9.40
N TYR A 229 6.32 3.38 10.16
CA TYR A 229 5.76 2.04 10.20
C TYR A 229 5.88 1.39 11.58
N TRP A 230 4.93 0.52 11.88
CA TRP A 230 4.80 -0.21 13.14
C TRP A 230 5.14 -1.67 12.94
N THR A 231 5.91 -2.25 13.86
CA THR A 231 6.35 -3.65 13.81
C THR A 231 6.08 -4.36 15.12
N LYS A 232 5.75 -5.65 15.07
CA LYS A 232 5.58 -6.46 16.29
C LYS A 232 6.94 -6.67 16.99
N PRO A 233 7.00 -6.66 18.32
CA PRO A 233 8.20 -7.04 19.05
C PRO A 233 8.58 -8.50 18.74
N GLY A 234 9.86 -8.77 18.48
CA GLY A 234 10.38 -10.13 18.34
C GLY A 234 10.06 -10.84 17.02
N GLU A 235 9.14 -10.32 16.20
CA GLU A 235 8.87 -10.86 14.86
C GLU A 235 9.80 -10.22 13.82
N GLY A 236 10.66 -11.04 13.23
CA GLY A 236 11.47 -10.66 12.10
C GLY A 236 10.64 -10.66 10.82
N ARG A 237 10.30 -9.45 10.35
CA ARG A 237 9.80 -9.08 9.00
C ARG A 237 8.28 -8.90 8.90
N GLY A 238 7.88 -7.65 8.70
CA GLY A 238 6.53 -7.24 8.36
C GLY A 238 6.11 -5.99 9.14
N SER A 239 5.67 -4.94 8.44
CA SER A 239 4.99 -3.83 9.07
C SER A 239 3.52 -4.22 9.34
N VAL A 240 3.07 -4.01 10.57
CA VAL A 240 1.66 -4.11 10.97
C VAL A 240 0.86 -2.97 10.38
N ALA A 241 1.44 -1.79 10.37
CA ALA A 241 0.92 -0.61 9.71
C ALA A 241 2.08 0.20 9.13
N SER A 242 1.85 0.93 8.06
CA SER A 242 2.83 1.82 7.45
C SER A 242 2.16 2.98 6.73
N VAL A 243 2.77 4.16 6.82
CA VAL A 243 2.43 5.37 6.10
C VAL A 243 3.68 5.85 5.37
N GLN A 244 3.55 6.10 4.07
CA GLN A 244 4.52 6.83 3.29
C GLN A 244 3.99 8.23 2.98
N LEU A 245 4.79 9.25 3.20
CA LEU A 245 4.36 10.63 3.04
C LEU A 245 5.46 11.52 2.52
N PHE A 246 5.08 12.56 1.79
CA PHE A 246 5.95 13.67 1.40
C PHE A 246 5.62 14.89 2.26
N ALA A 247 6.54 15.24 3.16
CA ALA A 247 6.31 16.22 4.23
C ALA A 247 6.06 17.67 3.75
N PRO A 248 6.76 18.21 2.72
CA PRO A 248 6.69 19.63 2.38
C PRO A 248 5.29 20.10 1.99
N THR A 249 4.50 19.23 1.37
CA THR A 249 3.12 19.49 0.94
C THR A 249 2.11 18.63 1.68
N GLU A 250 2.51 17.99 2.78
CA GLU A 250 1.69 17.04 3.54
C GLU A 250 0.96 16.03 2.63
N THR A 251 1.68 15.47 1.65
CA THR A 251 1.07 14.58 0.66
C THR A 251 1.17 13.13 1.13
N LEU A 252 0.02 12.49 1.31
CA LEU A 252 -0.08 11.07 1.60
C LEU A 252 0.23 10.27 0.33
N MET A 253 1.29 9.47 0.36
CA MET A 253 1.68 8.62 -0.76
C MET A 253 1.17 7.20 -0.59
N GLN A 254 1.19 6.68 0.65
CA GLN A 254 0.76 5.33 0.95
C GLN A 254 0.25 5.24 2.38
N LEU A 255 -0.80 4.47 2.62
CA LEU A 255 -1.29 4.08 3.95
C LEU A 255 -1.69 2.61 3.89
N ARG A 256 -1.11 1.77 4.73
CA ARG A 256 -1.36 0.32 4.76
C ARG A 256 -1.47 -0.18 6.19
N VAL A 257 -2.46 -1.04 6.47
CA VAL A 257 -2.65 -1.73 7.75
C VAL A 257 -2.92 -3.20 7.46
N GLU A 258 -2.09 -4.07 8.02
CA GLU A 258 -2.11 -5.51 7.74
C GLU A 258 -2.92 -6.30 8.75
N ASP A 259 -2.89 -5.91 10.02
CA ASP A 259 -3.57 -6.62 11.09
C ASP A 259 -4.96 -6.01 11.33
N PRO A 260 -6.06 -6.73 11.01
CA PRO A 260 -7.42 -6.19 11.05
C PRO A 260 -7.88 -5.83 12.47
N LYS A 261 -7.18 -6.27 13.53
CA LYS A 261 -7.51 -5.91 14.91
C LYS A 261 -7.33 -4.40 15.19
N TYR A 262 -6.49 -3.71 14.43
CA TYR A 262 -6.31 -2.25 14.54
C TYR A 262 -7.20 -1.46 13.57
N ILE A 263 -7.96 -2.13 12.70
CA ILE A 263 -8.87 -1.45 11.77
C ILE A 263 -10.24 -1.37 12.43
N LEU A 264 -10.59 -0.20 12.96
CA LEU A 264 -11.86 0.03 13.66
C LEU A 264 -13.04 0.26 12.69
N ARG A 265 -12.74 0.40 11.39
CA ARG A 265 -13.76 0.51 10.34
C ARG A 265 -14.65 -0.72 10.32
N LYS A 266 -15.93 -0.49 9.99
CA LYS A 266 -16.89 -1.58 9.79
C LYS A 266 -16.51 -2.35 8.50
N PRO A 267 -16.56 -3.69 8.52
CA PRO A 267 -16.47 -4.47 7.30
C PRO A 267 -17.54 -4.07 6.29
N LEU A 268 -17.24 -4.15 5.00
CA LEU A 268 -18.26 -4.10 3.96
C LEU A 268 -19.15 -5.33 4.06
N VAL A 269 -20.46 -5.09 4.05
CA VAL A 269 -21.49 -6.13 4.18
C VAL A 269 -22.33 -6.14 2.91
N PHE A 270 -22.39 -7.30 2.26
CA PHE A 270 -23.28 -7.53 1.13
C PHE A 270 -24.68 -7.84 1.64
N THR A 271 -25.63 -6.95 1.41
CA THR A 271 -27.04 -7.24 1.67
C THR A 271 -27.59 -8.14 0.56
N ASN A 272 -28.38 -9.15 0.93
CA ASN A 272 -29.07 -10.04 -0.02
C ASN A 272 -28.13 -10.85 -0.92
N LEU A 273 -27.03 -11.37 -0.37
CA LEU A 273 -26.06 -12.16 -1.14
C LEU A 273 -26.73 -13.33 -1.88
N ASP A 274 -27.68 -14.02 -1.26
CA ASP A 274 -28.42 -15.13 -1.89
C ASP A 274 -29.19 -14.69 -3.15
N VAL A 275 -29.74 -13.47 -3.14
CA VAL A 275 -30.42 -12.89 -4.30
C VAL A 275 -29.41 -12.51 -5.39
N LEU A 276 -28.27 -11.94 -5.00
CA LEU A 276 -27.21 -11.60 -5.95
C LEU A 276 -26.70 -12.86 -6.66
N LEU A 277 -26.69 -14.02 -6.00
CA LEU A 277 -26.23 -15.28 -6.57
C LEU A 277 -27.26 -16.00 -7.45
N THR A 278 -28.55 -15.74 -7.26
CA THR A 278 -29.61 -16.38 -8.06
C THR A 278 -29.87 -15.67 -9.39
N GLN A 279 -29.46 -14.39 -9.53
CA GLN A 279 -29.62 -13.59 -10.76
C GLN A 279 -28.63 -13.93 -11.88
N THR A 280 -28.05 -15.13 -11.87
CA THR A 280 -26.99 -15.51 -12.81
C THR A 280 -27.58 -15.74 -14.21
N ASN A 281 -27.31 -14.81 -15.12
CA ASN A 281 -27.49 -14.93 -16.58
C ASN A 281 -28.89 -15.29 -17.07
N THR A 282 -29.85 -14.37 -16.95
CA THR A 282 -30.92 -14.34 -17.96
C THR A 282 -30.30 -13.71 -19.22
N PRO A 283 -30.04 -14.47 -20.31
CA PRO A 283 -29.56 -13.86 -21.54
C PRO A 283 -30.56 -12.77 -21.94
N ALA A 284 -30.07 -11.57 -22.23
CA ALA A 284 -30.88 -10.53 -22.81
C ALA A 284 -31.53 -11.15 -24.05
N VAL A 285 -32.86 -11.33 -24.02
CA VAL A 285 -33.61 -11.81 -25.18
C VAL A 285 -33.49 -10.70 -26.20
N THR A 286 -32.52 -10.85 -27.11
CA THR A 286 -32.37 -9.99 -28.27
C THR A 286 -33.61 -10.23 -29.11
N ASN A 287 -34.60 -9.37 -28.96
CA ASN A 287 -35.74 -9.30 -29.88
C ASN A 287 -35.18 -8.89 -31.24
N ALA A 288 -34.76 -9.89 -32.03
CA ALA A 288 -34.52 -9.71 -33.44
C ALA A 288 -35.87 -9.36 -34.06
N HIS A 289 -36.06 -8.06 -34.30
CA HIS A 289 -37.12 -7.55 -35.16
C HIS A 289 -36.96 -8.22 -36.52
N ALA A 290 -37.83 -9.18 -36.81
CA ALA A 290 -38.11 -9.58 -38.19
C ALA A 290 -38.77 -8.38 -38.87
N ASN A 291 -38.03 -7.71 -39.75
CA ASN A 291 -38.61 -6.79 -40.70
C ASN A 291 -39.37 -7.59 -41.78
N PRO A 292 -40.56 -7.14 -42.18
CA PRO A 292 -41.42 -7.80 -43.16
C PRO A 292 -40.85 -7.78 -44.58
#